data_AF-A0A375FWM2-F1
#
_entry.id   AF-A0A375FWM2-F1
#
_cell.length_a   1.000
_cell.length_b   1.000
_cell.length_c   1.000
_cell.angle_alpha   90.00
_cell.angle_beta   90.00
_cell.angle_gamma   90.00
#
_symmetry.space_group_name_H-M   'P 1'
#
loop_
_entity.id
_entity.type
_entity.pdbx_description
1 polymer ?
#
loop_
_entity_poly.entity_id
_entity_poly.type
_entity_poly.pdbx_seq_one_letter_code
_entity_poly.pdbx_strand_id
1 'polypeptide(L)'
;MTTLTIQDLSAAETLDSKRMHAVRGGTSYLPFAAVYAPIKLAFDGSINARQEIAQMQSVTNMNGNGSAFLDHVRSHVDTNQNASNNIYR
;
A
#
# COMPACT_ATOMS: atom_id res chain seq x y z
N MET A 1 34.16 25.28 -14.90
CA MET A 1 35.17 25.98 -14.08
C MET A 1 35.57 27.26 -14.81
N THR A 2 34.82 28.35 -14.64
CA THR A 2 35.14 29.64 -15.24
C THR A 2 36.03 30.43 -14.29
N THR A 3 37.33 30.44 -14.56
CA THR A 3 38.31 31.22 -13.82
C THR A 3 38.16 32.69 -14.20
N LEU A 4 37.77 33.54 -13.24
CA LEU A 4 37.75 34.99 -13.40
C LEU A 4 39.19 35.51 -13.27
N THR A 5 39.87 35.69 -14.40
CA THR A 5 41.17 36.35 -14.46
C THR A 5 40.99 37.86 -14.37
N ILE A 6 41.36 38.44 -13.22
CA ILE A 6 41.38 39.89 -13.01
C ILE A 6 42.63 40.42 -13.73
N GLN A 7 42.44 40.98 -14.94
CA GLN A 7 43.54 41.36 -15.83
C GLN A 7 44.29 42.63 -15.43
N ASP A 8 43.85 43.37 -14.41
CA ASP A 8 44.52 44.62 -14.03
C ASP A 8 44.25 44.99 -12.56
N LEU A 9 44.93 44.30 -11.64
CA LEU A 9 44.90 44.66 -10.21
C LEU A 9 45.90 45.78 -9.88
N SER A 10 46.88 46.03 -10.76
CA SER A 10 47.94 47.03 -10.56
C SER A 10 47.50 48.47 -10.81
N ALA A 11 46.35 48.71 -11.45
CA ALA A 11 45.93 50.05 -11.88
C ALA A 11 44.86 50.71 -10.99
N ALA A 12 44.42 50.08 -9.90
CA ALA A 12 43.41 50.65 -9.01
C ALA A 12 43.76 50.39 -7.54
N GLU A 13 44.50 51.31 -6.91
CA GLU A 13 44.83 51.26 -5.47
C GLU A 13 43.60 51.38 -4.56
N THR A 14 42.43 51.75 -5.08
CA THR A 14 41.18 51.86 -4.31
C THR A 14 40.04 51.11 -4.99
N LEU A 15 39.65 49.97 -4.42
CA LEU A 15 38.43 49.26 -4.76
C LEU A 15 37.23 49.98 -4.13
N ASP A 16 36.45 50.71 -4.93
CA ASP A 16 35.17 51.28 -4.50
C ASP A 16 34.18 50.18 -4.10
N SER A 17 33.44 50.43 -3.03
CA SER A 17 32.32 49.64 -2.50
C SER A 17 31.39 49.06 -3.57
N LYS A 18 31.09 49.82 -4.64
CA LYS A 18 30.25 49.36 -5.76
C LYS A 18 30.90 48.24 -6.57
N ARG A 19 32.22 48.26 -6.74
CA ARG A 19 32.94 47.23 -7.49
C ARG A 19 33.17 45.97 -6.64
N MET A 20 33.27 46.12 -5.32
CA MET A 20 33.33 44.99 -4.38
C MET A 20 32.04 44.16 -4.34
N HIS A 21 30.87 44.74 -4.68
CA HIS A 21 29.60 44.00 -4.75
C HIS A 21 29.59 42.89 -5.80
N ALA A 22 30.27 43.09 -6.93
CA ALA A 22 30.34 42.08 -8.00
C ALA A 22 31.32 40.95 -7.65
N VAL A 23 32.35 41.22 -6.86
CA VAL A 23 33.42 40.26 -6.51
C VAL A 23 33.01 39.34 -5.36
N ARG A 24 32.21 39.82 -4.40
CA ARG A 24 31.81 39.03 -3.22
C ARG A 24 30.69 38.00 -3.47
N GLY A 25 30.29 37.76 -4.72
CA GLY A 25 29.21 36.81 -5.02
C GLY A 25 27.93 37.17 -4.27
N GLY A 26 27.49 38.42 -4.43
CA GLY A 26 26.26 38.91 -3.79
C GLY A 26 25.13 37.92 -4.00
N THR A 27 24.51 37.49 -2.90
CA THR A 27 23.32 36.63 -2.93
C THR A 27 22.22 37.40 -3.66
N SER A 28 22.12 37.18 -4.96
CA SER A 28 20.92 37.51 -5.73
C SER A 28 19.76 36.81 -5.03
N TYR A 29 18.79 37.60 -4.56
CA TYR A 29 17.53 37.11 -4.02
C TYR A 29 16.72 36.54 -5.18
N LEU A 30 17.12 35.37 -5.67
CA LEU A 30 16.36 34.64 -6.67
C LEU A 30 15.11 34.12 -5.97
N PRO A 31 13.90 34.47 -6.43
CA PRO A 31 12.69 33.92 -5.85
C PRO A 31 12.70 32.41 -6.10
N PHE A 32 12.91 31.63 -5.04
CA PHE A 32 12.67 30.20 -5.05
C PHE A 32 11.18 30.00 -5.26
N ALA A 33 10.79 29.59 -6.47
CA ALA A 33 9.44 29.15 -6.73
C ALA A 33 9.27 27.78 -6.06
N ALA A 34 8.45 27.73 -5.00
CA ALA A 34 8.05 26.47 -4.39
C ALA A 34 7.28 25.66 -5.44
N VAL A 35 7.92 24.65 -6.01
CA VAL A 35 7.27 23.72 -6.94
C VAL A 35 6.36 22.83 -6.12
N TYR A 36 5.05 23.03 -6.24
CA TYR A 36 4.05 22.14 -5.67
C TYR A 36 4.12 20.79 -6.39
N ALA A 37 4.68 19.79 -5.72
CA ALA A 37 4.69 18.40 -6.18
C ALA A 37 3.65 17.61 -5.38
N PRO A 38 2.50 17.25 -5.96
CA PRO A 38 1.53 16.42 -5.27
C PRO A 38 2.10 15.01 -5.06
N ILE A 39 2.37 14.65 -3.81
CA ILE A 39 2.76 13.30 -3.43
C ILE A 39 1.51 12.41 -3.55
N LYS A 40 1.48 11.50 -4.52
CA LYS A 40 0.48 10.43 -4.57
C LYS A 40 0.86 9.36 -3.53
N LEU A 41 0.20 9.41 -2.38
CA LEU A 41 0.25 8.33 -1.39
C LEU A 41 -0.69 7.21 -1.86
N ALA A 42 -0.11 6.11 -2.35
CA ALA A 42 -0.83 4.87 -2.57
C ALA A 42 -0.62 3.96 -1.34
N PHE A 43 -1.70 3.61 -0.67
CA PHE A 43 -1.68 2.63 0.42
C PHE A 43 -2.10 1.28 -0.15
N ASP A 44 -1.16 0.35 -0.24
CA ASP A 44 -1.45 -1.04 -0.63
C ASP A 44 -2.23 -1.71 0.50
N GLY A 45 -3.54 -1.85 0.31
CA GLY A 45 -4.41 -2.65 1.17
C GLY A 45 -4.12 -4.13 0.94
N SER A 46 -3.13 -4.69 1.61
CA SER A 46 -2.89 -6.13 1.61
C SER A 46 -3.75 -6.81 2.68
N ILE A 47 -4.57 -7.79 2.28
CA ILE A 47 -5.33 -8.64 3.18
C ILE A 47 -4.68 -10.02 3.17
N ASN A 48 -3.99 -10.36 4.26
CA ASN A 48 -3.47 -11.70 4.50
C ASN A 48 -4.46 -12.47 5.37
N ALA A 49 -5.40 -13.19 4.74
CA ALA A 49 -6.38 -14.01 5.46
C ALA A 49 -6.22 -15.49 5.10
N ARG A 50 -6.24 -16.35 6.12
CA ARG A 50 -6.29 -17.80 5.97
C ARG A 50 -7.70 -18.27 6.25
N GLN A 51 -8.20 -19.15 5.39
CA GLN A 51 -9.59 -19.58 5.38
C GLN A 51 -9.64 -21.09 5.34
N GLU A 52 -9.98 -21.71 6.47
CA GLU A 52 -10.06 -23.17 6.62
C GLU A 52 -11.47 -23.56 7.07
N ILE A 53 -12.05 -24.57 6.42
CA ILE A 53 -13.33 -25.18 6.80
C ILE A 53 -13.07 -26.68 6.98
N ALA A 54 -13.39 -27.19 8.17
CA ALA A 54 -13.41 -28.63 8.44
C ALA A 54 -14.86 -29.04 8.73
N GLN A 55 -15.40 -29.92 7.89
CA GLN A 55 -16.77 -30.39 7.99
C GLN A 55 -16.81 -31.91 8.03
N MET A 56 -17.53 -32.46 9.00
CA MET A 56 -17.79 -33.88 9.15
C MET A 56 -19.29 -34.08 9.35
N GLN A 57 -19.90 -34.98 8.58
CA GLN A 57 -21.29 -35.36 8.73
C GLN A 57 -21.38 -36.88 8.94
N SER A 58 -22.02 -37.30 10.02
CA SER A 58 -22.30 -38.72 10.31
C SER A 58 -23.80 -38.91 10.45
N VAL A 59 -24.35 -39.85 9.67
CA VAL A 59 -25.78 -40.16 9.65
C VAL A 59 -25.95 -41.65 9.90
N THR A 60 -26.66 -42.01 10.96
CA THR A 60 -27.02 -43.39 11.27
C THR A 60 -28.54 -43.49 11.26
N ASN A 61 -29.06 -44.31 10.35
CA ASN A 61 -30.49 -44.53 10.19
C ASN A 61 -30.81 -46.01 10.45
N MET A 62 -31.59 -46.29 11.49
CA MET A 62 -31.94 -47.64 11.89
C MET A 62 -33.44 -47.85 11.69
N ASN A 63 -33.81 -48.43 10.55
CA ASN A 63 -35.20 -48.66 10.19
C ASN A 63 -35.58 -50.14 10.24
N GLY A 64 -36.70 -50.47 10.89
CA GLY A 64 -37.20 -51.85 10.98
C GLY A 64 -36.33 -52.81 11.80
N ASN A 65 -35.46 -52.31 12.68
CA ASN A 65 -34.58 -53.17 13.47
C ASN A 65 -35.35 -53.90 14.59
N GLY A 66 -35.31 -55.22 14.59
CA GLY A 66 -35.84 -56.06 15.67
C GLY A 66 -37.35 -56.34 15.62
N SER A 67 -38.00 -56.20 14.46
CA SER A 67 -39.48 -56.28 14.41
C SER A 67 -39.98 -57.16 13.26
N ALA A 68 -40.92 -58.06 13.57
CA ALA A 68 -41.60 -58.94 12.61
C ALA A 68 -43.03 -58.41 12.36
N PHE A 69 -43.53 -58.59 11.13
CA PHE A 69 -44.83 -58.07 10.65
C PHE A 69 -44.94 -56.54 10.56
N LEU A 70 -43.82 -55.86 10.35
CA LEU A 70 -43.83 -54.45 9.99
C LEU A 70 -44.36 -54.27 8.57
N ASP A 71 -45.48 -53.58 8.44
CA ASP A 71 -46.02 -53.11 7.16
C ASP A 71 -45.81 -51.60 7.04
N HIS A 72 -45.51 -51.11 5.83
CA HIS A 72 -45.29 -49.70 5.51
C HIS A 72 -44.16 -48.94 6.25
N VAL A 73 -43.15 -49.63 6.78
CA VAL A 73 -42.04 -48.98 7.50
C VAL A 73 -41.06 -48.29 6.55
N ARG A 74 -41.11 -46.95 6.53
CA ARG A 74 -40.27 -46.09 5.70
C ARG A 74 -39.41 -45.19 6.56
N SER A 75 -38.13 -45.10 6.22
CA SER A 75 -37.23 -44.11 6.79
C SER A 75 -36.60 -43.33 5.65
N HIS A 76 -36.71 -42.01 5.76
CA HIS A 76 -36.25 -41.06 4.78
C HIS A 76 -35.36 -40.06 5.50
N VAL A 77 -34.12 -39.96 5.06
CA VAL A 77 -33.12 -39.08 5.67
C VAL A 77 -32.47 -38.27 4.57
N ASP A 78 -32.86 -37.00 4.51
CA ASP A 78 -32.22 -36.01 3.65
C ASP A 78 -31.23 -35.22 4.49
N THR A 79 -29.98 -35.13 4.02
CA THR A 79 -28.96 -34.33 4.67
C THR A 79 -28.32 -33.38 3.69
N ASN A 80 -27.97 -32.20 4.20
CA ASN A 80 -27.38 -31.14 3.40
C ASN A 80 -26.34 -30.43 4.26
N GLN A 81 -25.08 -30.47 3.83
CA GLN A 81 -23.97 -29.79 4.48
C GLN A 81 -23.41 -28.75 3.51
N ASN A 82 -23.50 -27.48 3.89
CA ASN A 82 -22.94 -26.37 3.13
C ASN A 82 -21.96 -25.60 4.00
N ALA A 83 -20.84 -25.19 3.41
CA ALA A 83 -19.98 -24.18 4.00
C ALA A 83 -19.37 -23.29 2.92
N SER A 84 -19.24 -22.02 3.26
CA SER A 84 -18.65 -20.99 2.40
C SER A 84 -17.60 -20.24 3.18
N ASN A 85 -16.42 -20.07 2.59
CA ASN A 85 -15.39 -19.17 3.09
C ASN A 85 -15.23 -18.02 2.10
N ASN A 86 -15.67 -16.83 2.49
CA ASN A 86 -15.67 -15.67 1.61
C ASN A 86 -14.85 -14.55 2.27
N ILE A 87 -13.81 -14.07 1.60
CA ILE A 87 -13.06 -12.86 1.98
C ILE A 87 -13.61 -11.71 1.15
N TYR A 88 -14.04 -10.65 1.81
CA TYR A 88 -14.43 -9.39 1.17
C TYR A 88 -13.38 -8.31 1.46
N ARG A 89 -13.24 -7.36 0.53
CA ARG A 89 -12.34 -6.21 0.62
C ARG A 89 -13.04 -5.01 1.25
#